data_AF-A2FR96-F1
#
_entry.id   AF-A2FR96-F1
#
_cell.length_a   1.000
_cell.length_b   1.000
_cell.length_c   1.000
_cell.angle_alpha   90.00
_cell.angle_beta   90.00
_cell.angle_gamma   90.00
#
_symmetry.space_group_name_H-M   'P 1'
#
loop_
_entity.id
_entity.type
_entity.pdbx_description
1 polymer ?
#
loop_
_entity_poly.entity_id
_entity_poly.type
_entity_poly.pdbx_seq_one_letter_code
_entity_poly.pdbx_strand_id
1 'polypeptide(L)'
;MHDTQRPMYQEQLSMFISEITGYVELHASKILPTTFPIMEPEIIKELTQTATNIFKDEPSLLETNSDIVIVGDLHGQVFDLIRVLDTCGMPDKQKYLFLGDIVDRGEFSIETIIIVLLLKVIWPDQVLIIRGNHEFRSLCSNLGFGA
;
A
#
# COMPACT_ATOMS: atom_id res chain seq x y z
N MET A 1 8.15 -10.90 17.76
CA MET A 1 6.96 -11.49 17.09
C MET A 1 6.80 -11.06 15.63
N HIS A 2 7.41 -9.94 15.18
CA HIS A 2 7.24 -9.45 13.80
C HIS A 2 7.90 -10.30 12.68
N ASP A 3 8.91 -11.12 12.98
CA ASP A 3 9.70 -11.76 11.93
C ASP A 3 9.06 -13.03 11.33
N THR A 4 8.19 -13.71 12.08
CA THR A 4 7.65 -15.02 11.67
C THR A 4 6.63 -14.93 10.53
N GLN A 5 5.93 -13.80 10.40
CA GLN A 5 4.92 -13.57 9.35
C GLN A 5 5.49 -12.85 8.11
N ARG A 6 6.71 -12.32 8.18
CA ARG A 6 7.34 -11.57 7.08
C ARG A 6 7.42 -12.36 5.77
N PRO A 7 7.73 -13.68 5.74
CA PRO A 7 7.72 -14.46 4.51
C PRO A 7 6.34 -14.56 3.85
N MET A 8 5.28 -14.72 4.66
CA MET A 8 3.90 -14.76 4.17
C MET A 8 3.50 -13.42 3.52
N TYR A 9 3.82 -12.29 4.16
CA TYR A 9 3.52 -10.99 3.59
C TYR A 9 4.32 -10.71 2.30
N GLN A 10 5.57 -11.19 2.20
CA GLN A 10 6.36 -11.09 0.98
C GLN A 10 5.76 -11.90 -0.18
N GLU A 11 5.25 -13.10 0.09
CA GLU A 11 4.54 -13.91 -0.89
C GLU A 11 3.27 -13.23 -1.37
N GLN A 12 2.45 -12.71 -0.43
CA GLN A 12 1.25 -11.94 -0.75
C GLN A 12 1.56 -10.71 -1.60
N LEU A 13 2.59 -9.94 -1.23
CA LEU A 13 3.01 -8.77 -2.01
C LEU A 13 3.45 -9.17 -3.42
N SER A 14 4.24 -10.23 -3.55
CA SER A 14 4.74 -10.70 -4.85
C SER A 14 3.59 -11.13 -5.77
N MET A 15 2.58 -11.81 -5.23
CA MET A 15 1.36 -12.19 -5.93
C MET A 15 0.58 -10.96 -6.41
N PHE A 16 0.32 -10.00 -5.51
CA PHE A 16 -0.38 -8.75 -5.86
C PHE A 16 0.33 -7.98 -6.97
N ILE A 17 1.65 -7.75 -6.85
CA ILE A 17 2.42 -7.03 -7.87
C ILE A 17 2.36 -7.78 -9.20
N SER A 18 2.59 -9.10 -9.20
CA SER A 18 2.58 -9.91 -10.43
C SER A 18 1.22 -9.85 -11.15
N GLU A 19 0.11 -9.96 -10.41
CA GLU A 19 -1.23 -9.92 -11.00
C GLU A 19 -1.57 -8.54 -11.55
N ILE A 20 -1.23 -7.47 -10.83
CA ILE A 20 -1.52 -6.10 -11.26
C ILE A 20 -0.66 -5.70 -12.45
N THR A 21 0.62 -6.09 -12.49
CA THR A 21 1.47 -5.87 -13.66
C THR A 21 0.92 -6.60 -14.88
N GLY A 22 0.45 -7.85 -14.73
CA GLY A 22 -0.25 -8.57 -15.80
C GLY A 22 -1.53 -7.85 -16.26
N TYR A 23 -2.25 -7.22 -15.34
CA TYR A 23 -3.45 -6.42 -15.65
C TYR A 23 -3.11 -5.19 -16.51
N VAL A 24 -1.98 -4.52 -16.27
CA VAL A 24 -1.52 -3.37 -17.08
C VAL A 24 -1.28 -3.78 -18.54
N GLU A 25 -0.64 -4.93 -18.77
CA GLU A 25 -0.38 -5.46 -20.12
C GLU A 25 -1.69 -5.84 -20.85
N LEU A 26 -2.65 -6.41 -20.13
CA LEU A 26 -3.96 -6.78 -20.66
C LEU A 26 -4.83 -5.55 -20.95
N HIS A 27 -4.80 -4.53 -20.08
CA HIS A 27 -5.47 -3.25 -20.32
C HIS A 27 -4.93 -2.53 -21.55
N ALA A 28 -3.61 -2.51 -21.74
CA ALA A 28 -2.99 -1.99 -22.96
C ALA A 28 -3.49 -2.72 -24.22
N SER A 29 -3.83 -4.01 -24.06
CA SER A 29 -4.39 -4.87 -25.10
C SER A 29 -5.92 -4.79 -25.24
N LYS A 30 -6.61 -3.92 -24.46
CA LYS A 30 -8.09 -3.80 -24.37
C LYS A 30 -8.81 -5.08 -23.92
N ILE A 31 -8.09 -6.02 -23.31
CA ILE A 31 -8.68 -7.17 -22.64
C ILE A 31 -8.89 -6.75 -21.21
N LEU A 32 -10.13 -6.49 -20.80
CA LEU A 32 -10.46 -6.18 -19.41
C LEU A 32 -10.41 -7.47 -18.60
N PRO A 33 -9.45 -7.62 -17.68
CA PRO A 33 -9.42 -8.79 -16.81
C PRO A 33 -10.59 -8.72 -15.83
N THR A 34 -11.22 -9.86 -15.61
CA THR A 34 -12.51 -9.97 -14.91
C THR A 34 -12.40 -9.96 -13.39
N THR A 35 -11.20 -10.12 -12.83
CA THR A 35 -10.98 -10.27 -11.38
C THR A 35 -9.62 -9.73 -10.95
N PHE A 36 -9.60 -8.95 -9.88
CA PHE A 36 -8.40 -8.48 -9.19
C PHE A 36 -8.01 -9.45 -8.06
N PRO A 37 -6.74 -9.47 -7.60
CA PRO A 37 -6.32 -10.27 -6.45
C PRO A 37 -7.17 -9.98 -5.21
N ILE A 38 -7.71 -11.03 -4.59
CA ILE A 38 -8.45 -10.95 -3.33
C ILE A 38 -7.60 -11.60 -2.24
N MET A 39 -7.35 -10.84 -1.18
CA MET A 39 -6.73 -11.37 0.05
C MET A 39 -7.83 -11.84 1.01
N GLU A 40 -7.60 -12.97 1.67
CA GLU A 40 -8.52 -13.50 2.67
C GLU A 40 -8.78 -12.47 3.80
N PRO A 41 -10.04 -12.24 4.21
CA PRO A 41 -10.37 -11.22 5.20
C PRO A 41 -9.62 -11.34 6.53
N GLU A 42 -9.31 -12.56 6.97
CA GLU A 42 -8.54 -12.76 8.21
C GLU A 42 -7.08 -12.29 8.06
N ILE A 43 -6.48 -12.49 6.89
CA ILE A 43 -5.12 -11.99 6.58
C ILE A 43 -5.13 -10.45 6.55
N ILE A 44 -6.15 -9.84 5.95
CA ILE A 44 -6.29 -8.37 5.94
C ILE A 44 -6.41 -7.83 7.37
N LYS A 45 -7.18 -8.50 8.22
CA LYS A 45 -7.34 -8.14 9.64
C LYS A 45 -6.03 -8.29 10.42
N GLU A 46 -5.26 -9.35 10.17
CA GLU A 46 -3.94 -9.52 10.77
C GLU A 46 -2.93 -8.45 10.28
N LEU A 47 -2.93 -8.16 8.97
CA LEU A 47 -2.09 -7.15 8.35
C LEU A 47 -2.34 -5.77 8.96
N THR A 48 -3.62 -5.36 9.02
CA THR A 48 -4.03 -4.07 9.59
C THR A 48 -3.69 -3.97 11.07
N GLN A 49 -3.86 -5.04 11.84
CA GLN A 49 -3.45 -5.07 13.25
C GLN A 49 -1.93 -4.95 13.41
N THR A 50 -1.16 -5.62 12.55
CA THR A 50 0.31 -5.57 12.55
C THR A 50 0.81 -4.17 12.21
N ALA A 51 0.31 -3.57 11.13
CA ALA A 51 0.63 -2.20 10.75
C ALA A 51 0.23 -1.20 11.84
N THR A 52 -0.95 -1.37 12.47
CA THR A 52 -1.39 -0.53 13.59
C THR A 52 -0.41 -0.56 14.76
N ASN A 53 0.16 -1.73 15.08
CA ASN A 53 1.15 -1.83 16.15
C ASN A 53 2.44 -1.10 15.79
N ILE A 54 2.90 -1.22 14.54
CA ILE A 54 4.07 -0.47 14.05
C ILE A 54 3.83 1.04 14.18
N PHE A 55 2.69 1.55 13.69
CA PHE A 55 2.39 2.99 13.76
C PHE A 55 2.25 3.53 15.19
N LYS A 56 1.81 2.69 16.15
CA LYS A 56 1.73 3.09 17.57
C LYS A 56 3.10 3.31 18.20
N ASP A 57 4.10 2.56 17.75
CA ASP A 57 5.46 2.63 18.24
C ASP A 57 6.27 3.74 17.55
N GLU A 58 5.74 4.32 16.46
CA GLU A 58 6.37 5.42 15.72
C GLU A 58 6.02 6.81 16.27
N PRO A 59 6.98 7.76 16.27
CA PRO A 59 6.70 9.13 16.66
C PRO A 59 5.81 9.82 15.62
N SER A 60 4.97 10.75 16.07
CA SER A 60 4.13 11.54 15.15
C SER A 60 4.93 12.47 14.23
N LEU A 61 6.15 12.86 14.63
CA LEU A 61 7.11 13.56 13.79
C LEU A 61 8.18 12.56 13.34
N LEU A 62 8.13 12.19 12.06
CA LEU A 62 9.10 11.30 11.45
C LEU A 62 10.36 12.08 11.04
N GLU A 63 11.53 11.52 11.33
CA GLU A 63 12.83 12.06 10.94
C GLU A 63 13.55 11.08 10.03
N THR A 64 14.14 11.56 8.93
CA THR A 64 14.92 10.74 8.00
C THR A 64 16.06 11.55 7.40
N ASN A 65 17.23 10.93 7.27
CA ASN A 65 18.45 11.54 6.74
C ASN A 65 18.91 10.90 5.42
N SER A 66 18.04 10.16 4.75
CA SER A 66 18.34 9.35 3.57
C SER A 66 17.73 9.96 2.31
N ASP A 67 18.31 9.64 1.16
CA ASP A 67 17.65 9.87 -0.13
C ASP A 67 16.31 9.13 -0.16
N ILE A 68 15.24 9.84 -0.49
CA ILE A 68 13.87 9.37 -0.26
C ILE A 68 12.97 9.71 -1.44
N VAL A 69 12.16 8.73 -1.83
CA VAL A 69 11.11 8.91 -2.83
C VAL A 69 9.86 9.35 -2.10
N ILE A 70 9.34 10.51 -2.47
CA ILE A 70 8.12 11.08 -1.90
C ILE A 70 6.96 10.75 -2.84
N VAL A 71 5.96 10.05 -2.31
CA VAL A 71 4.74 9.67 -3.01
C VAL A 71 3.60 10.52 -2.47
N GLY A 72 3.00 11.33 -3.34
CA GLY A 72 1.81 12.12 -3.04
C GLY A 72 0.53 11.28 -3.06
N ASP A 73 -0.60 11.95 -3.25
CA ASP A 73 -1.93 11.36 -3.22
C ASP A 73 -2.05 10.21 -4.24
N LEU A 74 -2.56 9.07 -3.78
CA LEU A 74 -2.80 7.90 -4.64
C LEU A 74 -4.28 7.74 -4.97
N HIS A 75 -5.18 8.06 -4.04
CA HIS A 75 -6.64 7.97 -4.24
C HIS A 75 -7.09 6.66 -4.93
N GLY A 76 -6.60 5.52 -4.46
CA GLY A 76 -6.96 4.21 -5.03
C GLY A 76 -6.45 3.93 -6.44
N GLN A 77 -5.48 4.69 -6.95
CA GLN A 77 -4.85 4.49 -8.26
C GLN A 77 -3.69 3.48 -8.17
N VAL A 78 -4.03 2.21 -8.04
CA VAL A 78 -3.05 1.13 -7.82
C VAL A 78 -1.99 1.01 -8.92
N PHE A 79 -2.35 1.30 -10.19
CA PHE A 79 -1.39 1.23 -11.30
C PHE A 79 -0.30 2.30 -11.21
N ASP A 80 -0.63 3.48 -10.70
CA ASP A 80 0.36 4.55 -10.50
C ASP A 80 1.32 4.16 -9.37
N LEU A 81 0.82 3.51 -8.31
CA LEU A 81 1.66 2.94 -7.25
C LEU A 81 2.64 1.89 -7.80
N ILE A 82 2.18 0.93 -8.61
CA ILE A 82 3.07 -0.06 -9.23
C ILE A 82 4.13 0.61 -10.11
N ARG A 83 3.72 1.59 -10.93
CA ARG A 83 4.66 2.33 -11.79
C ARG A 83 5.74 3.06 -10.98
N VAL A 84 5.38 3.65 -9.84
CA VAL A 84 6.35 4.27 -8.93
C VAL A 84 7.36 3.23 -8.43
N LEU A 85 6.90 2.06 -7.97
CA LEU A 85 7.77 0.99 -7.49
C LEU A 85 8.69 0.44 -8.58
N ASP A 86 8.18 0.27 -9.80
CA ASP A 86 8.98 -0.18 -10.96
C ASP A 86 10.04 0.85 -11.36
N THR A 87 9.70 2.15 -11.28
CA THR A 87 10.61 3.24 -11.69
C THR A 87 11.67 3.53 -10.64
N CYS A 88 11.29 3.54 -9.36
CA CYS A 88 12.12 3.97 -8.25
C CYS A 88 12.76 2.80 -7.48
N GLY A 89 12.33 1.56 -7.72
CA GLY A 89 12.84 0.35 -7.09
C GLY A 89 12.11 -0.03 -5.80
N MET A 90 12.25 -1.28 -5.37
CA MET A 90 11.55 -1.78 -4.19
C MET A 90 12.12 -1.24 -2.87
N PRO A 91 11.34 -1.26 -1.76
CA PRO A 91 11.79 -0.72 -0.48
C PRO A 91 12.93 -1.49 0.22
N ASP A 92 13.41 -2.58 -0.36
CA ASP A 92 14.63 -3.26 0.09
C ASP A 92 15.90 -2.42 -0.17
N LYS A 93 15.84 -1.50 -1.14
CA LYS A 93 16.97 -0.65 -1.56
C LYS A 93 16.66 0.83 -1.54
N GLN A 94 15.38 1.22 -1.58
CA GLN A 94 14.95 2.61 -1.67
C GLN A 94 14.03 2.98 -0.50
N LYS A 95 14.25 4.14 0.10
CA LYS A 95 13.34 4.67 1.13
C LYS A 95 12.17 5.41 0.49
N TYR A 96 10.99 5.25 1.07
CA TYR A 96 9.73 5.87 0.65
C TYR A 96 9.08 6.69 1.76
N LEU A 97 8.48 7.82 1.39
CA LEU A 97 7.55 8.59 2.22
C LEU A 97 6.24 8.77 1.47
N PHE A 98 5.16 8.17 1.99
CA PHE A 98 3.80 8.39 1.51
C PHE A 98 3.16 9.54 2.28
N LEU A 99 2.58 10.50 1.55
CA LEU A 99 2.02 11.73 2.13
C LEU A 99 0.56 11.61 2.61
N GLY A 100 -0.03 10.41 2.52
CA GLY A 100 -1.44 10.17 2.85
C GLY A 100 -2.33 10.18 1.61
N ASP A 101 -3.64 10.28 1.80
CA ASP A 101 -4.65 10.27 0.73
C ASP A 101 -4.46 9.05 -0.21
N ILE A 102 -4.30 7.89 0.43
CA ILE A 102 -4.03 6.61 -0.23
C ILE A 102 -5.34 6.03 -0.81
N VAL A 103 -6.45 6.28 -0.12
CA VAL A 103 -7.79 5.74 -0.42
C VAL A 103 -8.74 6.82 -0.96
N ASP A 104 -9.98 6.40 -1.25
CA ASP A 104 -11.07 7.17 -1.84
C ASP A 104 -10.89 7.51 -3.33
N ARG A 105 -12.02 7.85 -4.00
CA ARG A 105 -12.14 8.31 -5.40
C ARG A 105 -11.76 7.33 -6.50
N GLY A 106 -10.74 6.49 -6.31
CA GLY A 106 -10.32 5.47 -7.26
C GLY A 106 -11.00 4.12 -7.04
N GLU A 107 -11.10 3.34 -8.12
CA GLU A 107 -11.77 2.03 -8.14
C GLU A 107 -11.03 0.96 -7.32
N PHE A 108 -9.71 1.11 -7.10
CA PHE A 108 -8.85 0.09 -6.47
C PHE A 108 -8.30 0.54 -5.11
N SER A 109 -9.13 1.20 -4.31
CA SER A 109 -8.74 1.72 -2.98
C SER A 109 -8.27 0.62 -2.02
N ILE A 110 -8.93 -0.53 -2.02
CA ILE A 110 -8.61 -1.67 -1.14
C ILE A 110 -7.23 -2.24 -1.48
N GLU A 111 -6.96 -2.41 -2.75
CA GLU A 111 -5.71 -3.00 -3.24
C GLU A 111 -4.55 -2.04 -3.05
N THR A 112 -4.78 -0.75 -3.31
CA THR A 112 -3.79 0.29 -3.05
C THR A 112 -3.39 0.31 -1.58
N ILE A 113 -4.35 0.33 -0.65
CA ILE A 113 -4.02 0.34 0.79
C ILE A 113 -3.40 -0.98 1.25
N ILE A 114 -3.84 -2.14 0.74
CA ILE A 114 -3.23 -3.44 1.06
C ILE A 114 -1.76 -3.46 0.67
N ILE A 115 -1.41 -3.01 -0.54
CA ILE A 115 -0.02 -2.98 -0.99
C ILE A 115 0.80 -2.03 -0.10
N VAL A 116 0.33 -0.82 0.15
CA VAL A 116 1.05 0.15 1.00
C VAL A 116 1.26 -0.41 2.41
N LEU A 117 0.28 -1.09 3.01
CA LEU A 117 0.42 -1.73 4.32
C LEU A 117 1.38 -2.92 4.29
N LEU A 118 1.39 -3.73 3.23
CA LEU A 118 2.36 -4.80 3.03
C LEU A 118 3.78 -4.24 2.97
N LEU A 119 4.01 -3.19 2.17
CA LEU A 119 5.30 -2.52 2.09
C LEU A 119 5.74 -2.03 3.48
N LYS A 120 4.84 -1.41 4.24
CA LYS A 120 5.10 -0.95 5.60
C LYS A 120 5.48 -2.06 6.57
N VAL A 121 4.73 -3.17 6.56
CA VAL A 121 4.98 -4.29 7.49
C VAL A 121 6.27 -5.04 7.14
N ILE A 122 6.58 -5.18 5.86
CA ILE A 122 7.80 -5.88 5.41
C ILE A 122 9.04 -5.01 5.69
N TRP A 123 8.98 -3.71 5.36
CA TRP A 123 10.09 -2.76 5.50
C TRP A 123 9.72 -1.52 6.35
N PRO A 124 9.47 -1.67 7.66
CA PRO A 124 8.98 -0.59 8.52
C PRO A 124 9.90 0.64 8.55
N ASP A 125 11.22 0.43 8.52
CA ASP A 125 12.21 1.52 8.58
C ASP A 125 12.46 2.21 7.22
N GLN A 126 12.05 1.58 6.12
CA GLN A 126 12.21 2.11 4.75
C GLN A 126 10.91 2.70 4.20
N VAL A 127 9.77 2.38 4.79
CA VAL A 127 8.46 2.87 4.33
C VAL A 127 7.86 3.73 5.43
N LEU A 128 7.91 5.03 5.21
CA LEU A 128 7.32 6.04 6.09
C LEU A 128 5.97 6.47 5.53
N ILE A 129 4.98 6.63 6.40
CA ILE A 129 3.63 7.02 6.00
C ILE A 129 3.16 8.10 6.97
N ILE A 130 2.78 9.26 6.43
CA ILE A 130 2.03 10.27 7.18
C ILE A 130 0.55 10.19 6.81
N ARG A 131 -0.30 10.70 7.69
CA ARG A 131 -1.75 10.60 7.56
C ARG A 131 -2.30 11.77 6.72
N GLY A 132 -3.07 11.45 5.68
CA GLY A 132 -3.85 12.42 4.92
C GLY A 132 -5.23 12.66 5.54
N ASN A 133 -6.01 13.57 4.95
CA ASN A 133 -7.36 13.87 5.44
C ASN A 133 -8.35 12.77 5.05
N HIS A 134 -8.09 12.02 3.99
CA HIS A 134 -8.94 10.91 3.55
C HIS A 134 -8.82 9.66 4.41
N GLU A 135 -7.89 9.58 5.36
CA GLU A 135 -7.79 8.48 6.33
C GLU A 135 -8.55 8.74 7.65
N PHE A 136 -9.40 9.79 7.69
CA PHE A 136 -10.30 10.04 8.82
C PHE A 136 -11.69 9.48 8.55
N ARG A 137 -12.26 8.78 9.55
CA ARG A 137 -13.58 8.12 9.45
C ARG A 137 -14.70 9.03 8.94
N SER A 138 -14.64 10.33 9.24
CA SER A 138 -15.62 11.33 8.81
C SER A 138 -15.60 11.63 7.30
N LEU A 139 -14.48 11.39 6.62
CA LEU A 139 -14.29 11.64 5.20
C LEU A 139 -14.40 10.35 4.38
N CYS A 140 -13.82 9.24 4.84
CA CYS A 140 -13.87 7.96 4.12
C CYS A 140 -15.32 7.49 3.85
N SER A 141 -16.20 7.60 4.85
CA SER A 141 -17.60 7.13 4.75
C SER A 141 -18.42 7.86 3.71
N ASN A 142 -18.00 9.06 3.31
CA ASN A 142 -18.71 9.90 2.36
C ASN A 142 -18.13 9.84 0.93
N LEU A 143 -16.96 9.22 0.75
CA LEU A 143 -16.15 9.34 -0.48
C LEU A 143 -15.74 7.99 -1.11
N GLY A 144 -16.38 6.90 -0.69
CA GLY A 144 -16.29 5.59 -1.33
C GLY A 144 -15.60 4.51 -0.50
N PHE A 145 -14.95 4.87 0.62
CA PHE A 145 -14.30 3.95 1.55
C PHE A 145 -15.02 3.91 2.91
N GLY A 146 -16.23 3.35 2.93
CA GLY A 146 -17.04 3.22 4.16
C GLY A 146 -16.71 1.97 4.97
N ALA A 147 -16.57 2.13 6.29
CA ALA A 147 -16.52 1.04 7.26
C ALA A 147 -17.91 0.62 7.73
#